data_AF-A0A959IND3-F1
#
_entry.id   AF-A0A959IND3-F1
#
_cell.length_a   1.000
_cell.length_b   1.000
_cell.length_c   1.000
_cell.angle_alpha   90.00
_cell.angle_beta   90.00
_cell.angle_gamma   90.00
#
_symmetry.space_group_name_H-M   'P 1'
#
loop_
_entity.id
_entity.type
_entity.pdbx_description
1 polymer ?
#
loop_
_entity_poly.entity_id
_entity_poly.type
_entity_poly.pdbx_seq_one_letter_code
_entity_poly.pdbx_strand_id
1 'polypeptide(L)' 'MVLENHFSGDLTQPIKPQDLVVSLQQTGAGGASSLKTWLFVRAYPTKWEISSLDERQNKLVVESLTLTYSYFQTV' A
#
# COMPACT_ATOMS: atom_id res chain seq x y z
N MET A 1 3.77 -30.44 -6.96
CA MET A 1 3.23 -29.36 -6.12
C MET A 1 4.00 -28.10 -6.52
N VAL A 2 3.39 -27.27 -7.38
CA VAL A 2 3.97 -26.01 -7.84
C VAL A 2 3.27 -24.92 -7.03
N LEU A 3 4.03 -24.10 -6.33
CA LEU A 3 3.48 -22.96 -5.59
C LEU A 3 3.05 -21.93 -6.64
N GLU A 4 1.75 -21.72 -6.79
CA GLU A 4 1.21 -20.67 -7.65
C GLU A 4 1.54 -19.31 -7.02
N ASN A 5 2.32 -18.50 -7.72
CA ASN A 5 2.44 -17.08 -7.41
C ASN A 5 1.13 -16.42 -7.82
N HIS A 6 0.31 -16.01 -6.85
CA HIS A 6 -0.89 -15.22 -7.11
C HIS A 6 -0.52 -13.75 -7.40
N PHE A 7 0.12 -13.50 -8.54
CA PHE A 7 -0.04 -12.25 -9.27
C PHE A 7 -1.07 -12.52 -10.36
N SER A 8 -2.34 -12.25 -10.08
CA SER A 8 -3.46 -12.40 -11.02
C SER A 8 -3.45 -11.37 -12.17
N GLY A 9 -2.31 -10.71 -12.41
CA GLY A 9 -2.10 -9.76 -13.49
C GLY A 9 -1.07 -10.30 -14.46
N ASP A 10 -1.39 -10.24 -15.74
CA ASP A 10 -0.47 -10.46 -16.85
C ASP A 10 0.72 -9.47 -16.69
N LEU A 11 1.87 -9.97 -16.22
CA LEU A 11 3.08 -9.19 -15.90
C LEU A 11 3.74 -8.54 -17.12
N THR A 12 3.03 -8.50 -18.26
CA THR A 12 3.44 -7.88 -19.52
C THR A 12 3.23 -6.36 -19.50
N GLN A 13 2.41 -5.83 -18.60
CA GLN A 13 2.14 -4.40 -18.55
C GLN A 13 3.16 -3.66 -17.69
N PRO A 14 3.74 -2.55 -18.19
CA PRO A 14 4.67 -1.75 -17.41
C PRO A 14 3.95 -1.07 -16.24
N ILE A 15 4.65 -0.97 -15.11
CA ILE A 15 4.17 -0.24 -13.93
C ILE A 15 4.05 1.25 -14.30
N LYS A 16 2.83 1.77 -14.21
CA LYS A 16 2.55 3.20 -14.37
C LYS A 16 2.51 3.85 -12.98
N PRO A 17 3.41 4.79 -12.67
CA PRO A 17 3.36 5.51 -11.40
C PRO A 17 2.03 6.26 -11.23
N GLN A 18 1.52 6.29 -10.00
CA GLN A 18 0.27 6.97 -9.65
C GLN A 18 0.47 7.89 -8.46
N ASP A 19 -0.36 8.93 -8.37
CA ASP A 19 -0.37 9.81 -7.22
C ASP A 19 -1.10 9.14 -6.06
N LEU A 20 -0.53 9.23 -4.86
CA LEU A 20 -1.05 8.60 -3.67
C LEU A 20 -1.41 9.67 -2.63
N VAL A 21 -2.63 9.61 -2.12
CA VAL A 21 -3.16 10.55 -1.12
C VAL A 21 -3.32 9.81 0.20
N VAL A 22 -2.69 10.33 1.25
CA VAL A 22 -2.88 9.87 2.63
C VAL A 22 -3.49 10.99 3.42
N SER A 23 -4.59 10.72 4.11
CA SER A 23 -5.28 11.73 4.93
C SER A 23 -5.47 11.22 6.34
N LEU A 24 -5.05 12.03 7.32
CA LEU A 24 -5.39 11.82 8.71
C LEU A 24 -6.83 12.29 8.93
N GLN A 25 -7.72 11.37 9.26
CA GLN A 25 -9.14 11.68 9.48
C GLN A 25 -9.43 11.86 10.97
N GLN A 26 -10.18 12.90 11.31
CA GLN A 26 -10.83 13.05 12.61
C GLN A 26 -12.19 12.37 12.57
N THR A 27 -12.38 11.40 13.46
CA THR A 27 -13.68 10.74 13.65
C THR A 27 -14.37 11.34 14.87
N GLY A 28 -15.58 11.85 14.69
CA GLY A 28 -16.42 12.36 15.77
C GLY A 28 -17.91 12.19 15.46
N ALA A 29 -18.78 12.59 16.40
CA ALA A 29 -20.24 12.47 16.26
C ALA A 29 -20.82 13.22 15.02
N GLY A 30 -20.07 14.16 14.45
CA GLY A 30 -20.43 14.93 13.26
C GLY A 30 -19.91 14.39 11.92
N GLY A 31 -19.33 13.18 11.89
CA GLY A 31 -18.75 12.57 10.68
C GLY A 31 -17.23 12.70 10.60
N ALA A 32 -16.66 12.20 9.50
CA ALA A 32 -15.22 12.18 9.27
C ALA A 32 -14.76 13.44 8.50
N SER A 33 -13.75 14.15 9.02
CA SER A 33 -13.11 15.27 8.33
C SER A 33 -11.59 15.06 8.26
N SER A 34 -10.95 15.53 7.19
CA SER A 34 -9.49 15.42 7.04
C SER A 34 -8.80 16.53 7.83
N LEU A 35 -7.92 16.17 8.77
CA LEU A 35 -7.11 17.11 9.55
C LEU A 35 -5.83 17.51 8.82
N LYS A 36 -5.26 16.57 8.07
CA LYS A 36 -4.02 16.77 7.33
C LYS A 36 -3.94 15.78 6.19
N THR A 37 -3.49 16.25 5.02
CA THR A 37 -3.35 15.42 3.84
C THR A 37 -1.92 15.50 3.30
N TRP A 38 -1.41 14.36 2.83
CA TRP A 38 -0.14 14.25 2.13
C TRP A 38 -0.40 13.70 0.73
N LEU A 39 0.10 14.40 -0.28
CA LEU A 39 0.12 13.95 -1.66
C LEU A 39 1.53 13.49 -2.00
N PHE A 40 1.66 12.22 -2.38
CA PHE A 40 2.89 11.62 -2.89
C PHE A 40 2.77 11.50 -4.41
N VAL A 41 3.64 12.21 -5.13
CA VAL A 41 3.53 12.33 -6.60
C VAL A 41 4.30 11.21 -7.29
N ARG A 42 3.66 10.56 -8.26
CA ARG A 42 4.20 9.46 -9.08
C ARG A 42 4.82 8.34 -8.23
N ALA A 43 4.05 7.83 -7.27
CA ALA A 43 4.43 6.67 -6.47
C ALA A 43 4.33 5.36 -7.29
N TYR A 44 5.26 4.45 -7.09
CA TYR A 44 5.23 3.10 -7.67
C TYR A 44 5.85 2.08 -6.70
N PRO A 45 5.39 0.82 -6.72
CA PRO A 45 5.91 -0.22 -5.84
C PRO A 45 7.31 -0.66 -6.27
N THR A 46 8.20 -0.84 -5.31
CA THR A 46 9.57 -1.35 -5.52
C THR A 46 9.81 -2.68 -4.81
N LYS A 47 8.96 -3.03 -3.85
CA LYS A 47 9.05 -4.29 -3.10
C LYS A 47 7.66 -4.77 -2.70
N TRP A 48 7.46 -6.09 -2.74
CA TRP A 48 6.29 -6.77 -2.20
C TRP A 48 6.74 -7.97 -1.39
N GLU A 49 6.23 -8.07 -0.16
CA GLU A 49 6.58 -9.13 0.79
C GLU A 49 5.32 -9.63 1.49
N ILE A 50 5.23 -10.94 1.66
CA ILE A 50 4.20 -11.58 2.49
C ILE A 50 4.86 -11.96 3.80
N SER A 51 4.22 -11.63 4.93
CA SER A 51 4.71 -12.01 6.25
C SER A 51 4.91 -13.53 6.35
N SER A 52 5.96 -13.96 7.06
CA SER A 52 6.24 -15.38 7.27
C SER A 52 5.08 -16.09 7.98
N LEU A 53 4.71 -17.27 7.47
CA LEU A 53 3.79 -18.19 8.13
C LEU A 53 4.56 -18.98 9.20
N ASP A 54 4.19 -18.81 10.47
CA ASP A 54 4.69 -19.61 11.60
C ASP A 54 3.52 -20.28 12.31
N GLU A 55 3.43 -21.59 12.19
CA GLU A 55 2.37 -22.43 12.76
C GLU A 55 2.29 -22.35 14.30
N ARG A 56 3.35 -21.87 14.98
CA ARG A 56 3.38 -21.69 16.43
C ARG A 56 2.85 -20.33 16.89
N GLN A 57 2.56 -19.42 15.97
CA GLN A 57 2.15 -18.06 16.29
C GLN A 57 0.80 -17.74 15.63
N ASN A 58 -0.19 -17.35 16.44
CA ASN A 58 -1.46 -16.87 15.92
C ASN A 58 -1.32 -15.40 15.47
N LYS A 59 -0.79 -15.18 14.27
CA LYS A 59 -0.58 -13.87 13.66
C LYS A 59 -1.38 -13.77 12.37
N LEU A 60 -1.84 -12.55 12.08
CA LEU A 60 -2.44 -12.24 10.79
C LEU A 60 -1.35 -12.26 9.71
N VAL A 61 -1.67 -12.89 8.57
CA VAL A 61 -0.84 -12.77 7.37
C VAL A 61 -1.01 -11.37 6.83
N VAL A 62 0.10 -10.66 6.66
CA VAL A 62 0.12 -9.28 6.16
C VAL A 62 0.97 -9.22 4.91
N GLU A 63 0.42 -8.59 3.88
CA GLU A 63 1.15 -8.23 2.68
C GLU A 63 1.68 -6.79 2.84
N SER A 64 2.96 -6.60 2.53
CA SER A 64 3.65 -5.32 2.67
C SER A 64 4.15 -4.86 1.31
N LEU A 65 3.68 -3.69 0.86
CA LEU A 65 4.17 -3.00 -0.33
C LEU A 65 5.06 -1.83 0.08
N THR A 66 6.27 -1.78 -0.46
CA THR A 66 7.14 -0.60 -0.35
C THR A 66 7.01 0.21 -1.63
N LEU A 67 6.74 1.50 -1.50
CA LEU A 67 6.64 2.43 -2.63
C LEU A 67 7.76 3.46 -2.60
N THR A 68 8.18 3.89 -3.78
CA THR A 68 9.03 5.06 -3.99
C THR A 68 8.25 6.11 -4.77
N TYR A 69 8.44 7.38 -4.43
CA TYR A 69 7.73 8.52 -5.00
C TYR A 69 8.73 9.63 -5.35
N SER A 70 8.32 10.59 -6.19
CA SER A 70 9.20 11.66 -6.65
C SER A 70 9.42 12.74 -5.59
N TYR A 71 8.32 13.24 -5.02
CA TYR A 71 8.30 14.17 -3.90
C TYR A 71 6.95 14.05 -3.19
N PHE A 72 6.83 14.68 -2.02
CA PHE A 72 5.55 14.80 -1.34
C PHE A 72 5.26 16.26 -0.99
N GLN A 73 3.99 16.61 -0.88
CA GLN A 73 3.54 17.90 -0.37
C GLN A 73 2.39 17.71 0.62
N THR A 74 2.30 18.62 1.59
CA THR A 74 1.14 18.69 2.49
C THR A 74 0.07 19.56 1.85
N VAL A 75 -1.18 19.11 1.89
CA VAL A 75 -2.38 19.83 1.44
C VAL A 75 -3.23 20.20 2.66
#